data_AF-A0A7X8PKQ7-F1
#
_entry.id   AF-A0A7X8PKQ7-F1
#
_cell.length_a   1.000
_cell.length_b   1.000
_cell.length_c   1.000
_cell.angle_alpha   90.00
_cell.angle_beta   90.00
_cell.angle_gamma   90.00
#
_symmetry.space_group_name_H-M   'P 1'
#
loop_
_entity.id
_entity.type
_entity.pdbx_description
1 polymer ?
#
loop_
_entity_poly.entity_id
_entity_poly.type
_entity_poly.pdbx_seq_one_letter_code
_entity_poly.pdbx_strand_id
1 'polypeptide(L)' 'MHELIRTNDPVLLSFAESLMKDAGIHCLVADQAMSILEGSLGMLPRRFLVEEERADQARRILIDAGLGDELRPART' A
#
# COMPACT_ATOMS: atom_id res chain seq x y z
N MET A 1 -4.42 -5.99 -10.42
CA MET A 1 -4.07 -5.46 -9.09
C MET A 1 -2.58 -5.66 -8.91
N HIS A 2 -1.83 -4.59 -8.74
CA HIS A 2 -0.37 -4.57 -8.68
C HIS A 2 0.10 -4.17 -7.28
N GLU A 3 0.95 -4.98 -6.66
CA GLU A 3 1.56 -4.68 -5.35
C GLU A 3 2.59 -3.56 -5.50
N LEU A 4 2.40 -2.43 -4.80
CA LEU A 4 3.34 -1.32 -4.79
C LEU A 4 4.18 -1.26 -3.52
N ILE A 5 3.55 -1.48 -2.36
CA ILE A 5 4.18 -1.36 -1.05
C ILE A 5 3.88 -2.60 -0.23
N ARG A 6 4.87 -3.07 0.53
CA ARG A 6 4.71 -4.15 1.49
C ARG A 6 5.30 -3.72 2.82
N THR A 7 4.43 -3.34 3.76
CA THR A 7 4.85 -2.81 5.06
C THR A 7 3.93 -3.31 6.18
N ASN A 8 4.45 -3.37 7.40
CA ASN A 8 3.65 -3.59 8.60
C ASN A 8 3.20 -2.27 9.25
N ASP A 9 3.70 -1.13 8.75
CA ASP A 9 3.41 0.17 9.34
C ASP A 9 1.99 0.64 8.95
N PRO A 10 1.06 0.76 9.92
CA PRO A 10 -0.31 1.15 9.63
C PRO A 10 -0.44 2.63 9.24
N VAL A 11 0.50 3.49 9.67
CA VAL A 11 0.48 4.93 9.34
C VAL A 11 0.81 5.10 7.87
N LEU A 12 1.84 4.41 7.39
CA LEU A 12 2.25 4.44 6.00
C LEU A 12 1.12 3.96 5.07
N LEU A 13 0.48 2.85 5.40
CA LEU A 13 -0.66 2.34 4.62
C LEU A 13 -1.81 3.34 4.58
N SER A 14 -2.18 3.92 5.73
CA SER A 14 -3.25 4.91 5.79
C SER A 14 -2.92 6.17 4.97
N PHE A 15 -1.65 6.56 4.96
CA PHE A 15 -1.15 7.68 4.17
C PHE A 15 -1.19 7.36 2.66
N ALA A 16 -0.72 6.19 2.25
CA ALA A 16 -0.80 5.73 0.86
C ALA A 16 -2.26 5.61 0.37
N GLU A 17 -3.17 5.05 1.17
CA GLU A 17 -4.60 5.00 0.86
C GLU A 17 -5.19 6.40 0.66
N SER A 18 -4.82 7.36 1.52
CA SER A 18 -5.31 8.74 1.42
C SER A 18 -4.85 9.40 0.12
N LEU A 19 -3.59 9.22 -0.27
CA LEU A 19 -3.04 9.72 -1.54
C LEU A 19 -3.74 9.10 -2.75
N MET A 20 -4.00 7.79 -2.73
CA MET A 20 -4.72 7.13 -3.83
C MET A 20 -6.16 7.62 -3.92
N LYS A 21 -6.83 7.81 -2.78
CA LYS A 21 -8.19 8.35 -2.73
C LYS A 21 -8.28 9.76 -3.28
N ASP A 22 -7.31 10.62 -2.96
CA ASP A 22 -7.21 11.99 -3.49
C ASP A 22 -7.01 11.99 -5.01
N ALA A 23 -6.16 11.08 -5.51
CA ALA A 23 -5.92 10.89 -6.94
C ALA A 23 -7.07 10.16 -7.69
N GLY A 24 -8.10 9.69 -6.97
CA GLY A 24 -9.19 8.90 -7.55
C GLY A 24 -8.74 7.53 -8.09
N ILE A 25 -7.68 6.95 -7.53
CA ILE A 25 -7.13 5.63 -7.90
C ILE A 25 -7.68 4.59 -6.95
N HIS A 26 -8.18 3.47 -7.48
CA HIS A 26 -8.63 2.39 -6.62
C HIS A 26 -7.44 1.63 -6.03
N CYS A 27 -7.39 1.55 -4.70
CA CYS A 27 -6.37 0.82 -3.95
C CYS A 27 -7.02 -0.23 -3.02
N LEU A 28 -6.27 -1.29 -2.75
CA LEU A 28 -6.67 -2.41 -1.91
C LEU A 28 -5.53 -2.78 -0.97
N VAL A 29 -5.78 -2.76 0.34
CA VAL A 29 -4.83 -3.28 1.33
C VAL A 29 -5.18 -4.72 1.65
N ALA A 30 -4.40 -5.66 1.10
CA ALA A 30 -4.51 -7.07 1.40
C ALA A 30 -3.76 -7.40 2.70
N ASP A 31 -4.16 -8.52 3.33
CA ASP A 31 -3.53 -9.04 4.56
C ASP A 31 -3.88 -8.21 5.83
N GLN A 32 -5.00 -7.47 5.80
CA GLN A 32 -5.63 -6.88 7.00
C GLN A 32 -6.32 -7.95 7.88
N ALA A 33 -5.74 -9.13 8.01
CA ALA A 33 -6.33 -10.21 8.80
C ALA A 33 -6.23 -9.87 10.30
N MET A 34 -7.25 -9.16 10.78
CA MET A 34 -7.92 -9.29 12.08
C MET A 34 -7.01 -9.31 13.32
N SER A 35 -6.89 -8.17 14.00
CA SER A 35 -6.52 -8.10 15.42
C SER A 35 -7.08 -6.84 16.06
N ILE A 36 -8.41 -6.74 16.12
CA ILE A 36 -9.08 -5.79 17.03
C ILE A 36 -9.67 -6.52 18.24
N LEU A 37 -9.87 -7.85 18.18
CA LEU A 37 -10.58 -8.58 19.24
C LEU A 37 -9.73 -9.52 20.11
N GLU A 38 -8.57 -10.03 19.68
CA GLU A 38 -7.86 -11.06 20.47
C GLU A 38 -6.35 -11.14 20.17
N GLY A 39 -5.56 -10.29 20.84
CA GLY A 39 -4.26 -10.65 21.44
C GLY A 39 -3.19 -11.46 20.67
N SER A 40 -3.20 -11.58 19.35
CA SER A 40 -2.14 -12.31 18.61
C SER A 40 -1.68 -11.52 17.40
N LEU A 41 -0.51 -10.88 17.57
CA LEU A 41 0.34 -10.30 16.54
C LEU A 41 0.66 -11.36 15.45
N GLY A 42 -0.27 -11.55 14.51
CA GLY A 42 0.02 -12.21 13.24
C GLY A 42 0.97 -11.32 12.45
N MET A 43 2.27 -11.64 12.51
CA MET A 43 3.40 -10.94 11.88
C MET A 43 3.39 -10.99 10.35
N LEU A 44 2.24 -10.82 9.71
CA LEU A 44 2.13 -10.87 8.26
C LEU A 44 2.20 -9.43 7.70
N PRO A 45 3.20 -9.13 6.85
CA PRO A 45 3.34 -7.82 6.24
C PRO A 45 2.19 -7.53 5.28
N ARG A 46 1.49 -6.43 5.56
CA ARG A 46 0.37 -5.95 4.76
C ARG A 46 0.83 -5.50 3.38
N ARG A 47 0.01 -5.78 2.38
CA ARG A 47 0.32 -5.50 0.98
C ARG A 47 -0.62 -4.43 0.46
N PHE A 48 -0.04 -3.34 -0.05
CA PHE A 48 -0.77 -2.28 -0.71
C PHE A 48 -0.79 -2.56 -2.21
N LEU A 49 -1.99 -2.81 -2.73
CA LEU A 49 -2.23 -3.07 -4.13
C LEU A 49 -3.01 -1.93 -4.77
N VAL A 50 -2.74 -1.64 -6.03
CA VAL A 50 -3.50 -0.69 -6.84
C VAL A 50 -3.91 -1.31 -8.17
N GLU A 51 -4.75 -0.63 -8.95
CA GLU A 51 -5.03 -1.01 -10.32
C GLU A 51 -3.75 -1.08 -11.16
N GLU A 52 -3.60 -2.14 -11.96
CA GLU A 52 -2.38 -2.35 -12.75
C GLU A 52 -2.20 -1.26 -13.82
N GLU A 53 -3.29 -0.85 -14.46
CA GLU A 53 -3.32 0.25 -15.43
C GLU A 53 -2.92 1.60 -14.84
N ARG A 54 -3.08 1.76 -13.52
CA ARG A 54 -2.72 2.98 -12.79
C ARG A 54 -1.52 2.80 -11.87
N ALA A 55 -0.83 1.66 -11.93
CA ALA A 55 0.29 1.37 -11.04
C ALA A 55 1.43 2.37 -11.22
N ASP A 56 1.74 2.75 -12.46
CA ASP A 56 2.75 3.78 -12.75
C ASP A 56 2.36 5.17 -12.21
N GLN A 57 1.08 5.53 -12.30
CA GLN A 57 0.57 6.80 -11.79
C GLN A 57 0.61 6.83 -10.26
N ALA A 58 0.09 5.78 -9.62
CA ALA A 58 0.12 5.59 -8.18
C ALA A 58 1.56 5.65 -7.66
N ARG A 59 2.48 4.94 -8.33
CA ARG A 59 3.91 4.94 -7.99
C ARG A 59 4.50 6.35 -8.03
N ARG A 60 4.19 7.16 -9.05
CA ARG A 60 4.66 8.56 -9.13
C ARG A 60 4.15 9.41 -7.97
N ILE A 61 2.86 9.29 -7.63
CA ILE A 61 2.27 10.01 -6.49
C ILE A 61 2.94 9.62 -5.18
N LEU A 62 3.19 8.33 -4.98
CA LEU A 62 3.86 7.82 -3.79
C LEU A 62 5.32 8.31 -3.73
N ILE A 63 6.04 8.35 -4.85
CA ILE A 63 7.40 8.92 -4.92
C ILE A 63 7.39 10.41 -4.56
N ASP A 64 6.46 11.18 -5.15
CA ASP A 64 6.32 12.62 -4.90
C ASP A 64 6.02 12.92 -3.43
N ALA A 65 5.21 12.06 -2.79
CA ALA A 65 4.90 12.12 -1.37
C ALA A 65 6.02 11.60 -0.45
N GLY A 66 7.17 11.18 -0.98
CA GLY A 66 8.32 10.71 -0.20
C GLY A 66 8.29 9.22 0.17
N LEU A 67 7.37 8.43 -0.37
CA LEU A 67 7.29 6.97 -0.18
C LEU A 67 8.12 6.18 -1.20
N GLY A 68 8.97 6.86 -1.97
CA GLY A 68 9.76 6.25 -3.04
C GLY A 68 10.65 5.08 -2.61
N ASP A 69 11.17 5.13 -1.39
CA ASP A 69 12.06 4.12 -0.80
C ASP A 69 11.31 2.83 -0.42
N GLU A 70 10.03 2.96 -0.09
CA GLU A 70 9.16 1.86 0.36
C GLU A 70 8.50 1.14 -0.82
N LEU A 71 8.65 1.67 -2.04
CA LEU A 71 8.13 1.08 -3.26
C LEU A 71 8.96 -0.13 -3.65
N ARG A 72 8.26 -1.23 -3.90
CA ARG A 72 8.88 -2.45 -4.40
C ARG A 72 9.40 -2.20 -5.83
N PRO A 73 10.59 -2.72 -6.18
CA PRO A 73 11.08 -2.63 -7.55
C PRO A 73 10.07 -3.32 -8.46
N ALA A 74 9.75 -2.67 -9.58
CA ALA A 74 8.94 -3.30 -10.62
C ALA A 74 9.77 -4.47 -11.13
N ARG A 75 9.32 -5.70 -10.86
CA ARG A 75 10.04 -6.90 -11.26
C ARG A 75 10.12 -6.88 -12.79
N THR A 76 11.33 -6.65 -13.31
CA THR A 76 11.68 -6.74 -14.74
C THR A 76 11.35 -8.11 -15.31
#